data_AF-A0A964PGX6-F1
#
_entry.id   AF-A0A964PGX6-F1
#
_cell.length_a   1.000
_cell.length_b   1.000
_cell.length_c   1.000
_cell.angle_alpha   90.00
_cell.angle_beta   90.00
_cell.angle_gamma   90.00
#
_symmetry.space_group_name_H-M   'P 1'
#
loop_
_entity.id
_entity.type
_entity.pdbx_description
1 polymer ?
#
loop_
_entity_poly.entity_id
_entity_poly.type
_entity_poly.pdbx_seq_one_letter_code
_entity_poly.pdbx_strand_id
1 'polypeptide(L)'
;MARQQKNSDAGNVSIDKQLIEEGTQQLNSEIQVLEAWLKELDASDGSDAEIIAARKSYKDMLRSRKEMLTSLTKQAKLQSINVD
;
A
#
# COMPACT_ATOMS: atom_id res chain seq x y z
N MET A 1 4.48 25.84 42.50
CA MET A 1 3.32 26.27 41.71
C MET A 1 3.47 25.78 40.28
N ALA A 2 2.37 25.72 39.54
CA ALA A 2 2.01 24.77 38.49
C ALA A 2 2.76 24.81 37.13
N ARG A 3 2.88 23.60 36.54
CA ARG A 3 2.61 23.18 35.14
C ARG A 3 3.25 23.94 33.97
N GLN A 4 3.86 23.18 33.06
CA GLN A 4 3.29 22.97 31.72
C GLN A 4 3.84 21.66 31.13
N GLN A 5 2.96 20.65 31.03
CA GLN A 5 3.14 19.49 30.18
C GLN A 5 3.24 19.99 28.73
N LYS A 6 4.37 19.75 28.06
CA LYS A 6 4.44 19.84 26.60
C LYS A 6 3.65 18.64 26.06
N ASN A 7 2.34 18.83 25.99
CA ASN A 7 1.47 18.02 25.16
C ASN A 7 2.00 18.22 23.75
N SER A 8 2.84 17.30 23.28
CA SER A 8 3.12 17.18 21.86
C SER A 8 1.78 16.84 21.25
N ASP A 9 1.13 17.89 20.79
CA ASP A 9 -0.10 17.87 20.06
C ASP A 9 -0.03 16.67 19.12
N ALA A 10 -0.91 15.71 19.35
CA ALA A 10 -1.29 14.69 18.37
C ALA A 10 -2.04 15.44 17.26
N GLY A 11 -1.32 16.39 16.65
CA GLY A 11 -1.78 17.28 15.62
C GLY A 11 -2.12 16.38 14.47
N ASN A 12 -3.42 16.21 14.31
CA ASN A 12 -4.11 15.63 13.19
C ASN A 12 -3.26 15.83 11.92
N VAL A 13 -2.44 14.82 11.58
CA VAL A 13 -1.69 14.81 10.32
C VAL A 13 -2.75 14.55 9.26
N SER A 14 -3.40 15.63 8.83
CA SER A 14 -4.26 15.62 7.67
C SER A 14 -3.33 15.32 6.50
N ILE A 15 -3.37 14.08 6.02
CA ILE A 15 -2.60 13.72 4.83
C ILE A 15 -3.28 14.45 3.68
N ASP A 16 -2.51 15.20 2.89
CA ASP A 16 -3.02 15.90 1.72
C ASP A 16 -3.79 14.92 0.82
N LYS A 17 -5.05 15.26 0.50
CA LYS A 17 -5.91 14.41 -0.33
C LYS A 17 -5.25 14.03 -1.66
N GLN A 18 -4.50 14.96 -2.24
CA GLN A 18 -3.73 14.73 -3.46
C GLN A 18 -2.65 13.66 -3.27
N LEU A 19 -1.95 13.67 -2.13
CA LEU A 19 -0.92 12.67 -1.81
C LEU A 19 -1.52 11.26 -1.65
N ILE A 20 -2.72 11.15 -1.07
CA ILE A 20 -3.47 9.89 -1.00
C ILE A 20 -3.81 9.40 -2.41
N GLU A 21 -4.34 10.29 -3.25
CA GLU A 21 -4.75 9.94 -4.61
C GLU A 21 -3.55 9.48 -5.46
N GLU A 22 -2.44 10.23 -5.44
CA GLU A 22 -1.20 9.86 -6.13
C GLU A 22 -0.66 8.52 -5.62
N GLY A 23 -0.60 8.32 -4.30
CA GLY A 23 -0.16 7.06 -3.70
C GLY A 23 -1.06 5.88 -4.07
N THR A 24 -2.39 6.09 -4.13
CA THR A 24 -3.35 5.08 -4.60
C THR A 24 -3.15 4.76 -6.08
N GLN A 25 -2.96 5.74 -6.95
CA GLN A 25 -2.71 5.51 -8.37
C GLN A 25 -1.41 4.74 -8.61
N GLN A 26 -0.34 5.11 -7.89
CA GLN A 26 0.94 4.40 -7.95
C GLN A 26 0.78 2.94 -7.53
N LEU A 27 0.16 2.67 -6.38
CA LEU A 27 -0.04 1.31 -5.88
C LEU A 27 -0.87 0.45 -6.84
N ASN A 28 -1.92 1.02 -7.45
CA ASN A 28 -2.71 0.31 -8.46
C ASN A 28 -1.89 -0.03 -9.70
N SER A 29 -1.04 0.89 -10.17
CA SER A 29 -0.16 0.64 -11.31
C SER A 29 0.85 -0.47 -11.02
N GLU A 30 1.47 -0.45 -9.85
CA GLU A 30 2.40 -1.50 -9.41
C GLU A 30 1.71 -2.87 -9.29
N ILE A 31 0.48 -2.90 -8.77
CA ILE A 31 -0.34 -4.12 -8.70
C ILE A 31 -0.61 -4.68 -10.10
N GLN A 32 -1.01 -3.85 -11.06
CA GLN A 32 -1.30 -4.29 -12.43
C GLN A 32 -0.07 -4.90 -13.11
N VAL A 33 1.09 -4.28 -12.93
CA VAL A 33 2.36 -4.78 -13.48
C VAL A 33 2.71 -6.13 -12.87
N LEU A 34 2.62 -6.28 -11.54
CA LEU A 34 2.87 -7.55 -10.86
C LEU A 34 1.89 -8.64 -11.28
N GLU A 35 0.61 -8.32 -11.46
CA GLU A 35 -0.41 -9.27 -11.94
C GLU A 35 -0.14 -9.71 -13.38
N ALA A 36 0.33 -8.80 -14.25
CA ALA A 36 0.73 -9.12 -15.61
C ALA A 36 1.95 -10.08 -15.63
N TRP A 37 3.00 -9.78 -14.88
CA TRP A 37 4.18 -10.65 -14.79
C TRP A 37 3.84 -12.02 -14.21
N LEU A 38 2.99 -12.08 -13.18
CA LEU A 38 2.55 -13.36 -12.62
C LEU A 38 1.77 -14.19 -13.65
N LYS A 39 0.93 -13.55 -14.45
CA LYS A 39 0.20 -14.24 -15.54
C LYS A 39 1.14 -14.80 -16.61
N GLU A 40 2.19 -14.06 -16.95
CA GLU A 40 3.23 -14.53 -17.89
C GLU A 40 4.02 -15.72 -17.32
N LEU A 41 4.37 -15.67 -16.03
CA LEU A 41 5.03 -16.79 -15.34
C LEU A 41 4.13 -18.02 -15.19
N ASP A 42 2.81 -17.83 -15.05
CA ASP A 42 1.84 -18.93 -14.99
C ASP A 42 1.62 -19.59 -16.37
N ALA A 43 1.86 -18.86 -17.47
CA ALA A 43 1.84 -19.40 -18.83
C ALA A 43 3.15 -20.09 -19.24
N SER A 44 4.22 -19.92 -18.46
CA SER A 44 5.54 -20.53 -18.67
C SER A 44 5.62 -21.93 -18.02
N ASP A 45 6.61 -22.74 -18.43
CA ASP A 45 6.84 -24.06 -17.81
C ASP A 45 7.17 -23.91 -16.32
N GLY A 46 6.25 -24.36 -15.47
CA GLY A 46 6.31 -24.19 -14.01
C GLY A 46 7.32 -25.08 -13.29
N SER A 47 8.14 -25.83 -14.04
CA SER A 47 9.12 -26.78 -13.51
C SER A 47 10.48 -26.15 -13.22
N ASP A 48 10.75 -24.96 -13.76
CA ASP A 48 12.00 -24.24 -13.53
C ASP A 48 12.03 -23.63 -12.12
N ALA A 49 13.10 -23.94 -11.37
CA ALA A 49 13.31 -23.42 -10.02
C ALA A 49 13.38 -21.89 -9.99
N GLU A 50 13.90 -21.25 -11.03
CA GLU A 50 13.97 -19.78 -11.14
C GLU A 50 12.57 -19.19 -11.33
N ILE A 51 11.72 -19.82 -12.17
CA ILE A 51 10.32 -19.42 -12.37
C ILE A 51 9.52 -19.58 -11.08
N ILE A 52 9.72 -20.67 -10.34
CA ILE A 52 9.07 -20.90 -9.05
C ILE A 52 9.48 -19.83 -8.03
N ALA A 53 10.77 -19.49 -7.96
CA ALA A 53 11.28 -18.47 -7.07
C ALA A 53 10.73 -17.07 -7.43
N ALA A 54 10.76 -16.69 -8.71
CA ALA A 54 10.23 -15.42 -9.19
C ALA A 54 8.72 -15.30 -8.90
N ARG A 55 7.94 -16.36 -9.19
CA ARG A 55 6.50 -16.40 -8.90
C ARG A 55 6.22 -16.19 -7.41
N LYS A 56 7.02 -16.79 -6.53
CA LYS A 56 6.89 -16.59 -5.08
C LYS A 56 7.18 -15.14 -4.69
N SER A 57 8.31 -14.59 -5.13
CA SER A 57 8.69 -13.21 -4.84
C SER A 57 7.65 -12.19 -5.31
N TYR A 58 7.12 -12.36 -6.52
CA TYR A 58 6.10 -11.45 -7.05
C TYR A 58 4.76 -11.57 -6.33
N LYS A 59 4.37 -12.79 -5.90
CA LYS A 59 3.18 -12.96 -5.04
C LYS A 59 3.32 -12.25 -3.69
N ASP A 60 4.51 -12.32 -3.09
CA ASP A 60 4.79 -11.64 -1.82
C ASP A 60 4.76 -10.11 -1.99
N MET A 61 5.35 -9.59 -3.06
CA MET A 61 5.28 -8.16 -3.40
C MET A 61 3.84 -7.71 -3.65
N LEU A 62 3.07 -8.47 -4.44
CA LEU A 62 1.67 -8.18 -4.74
C LEU A 62 0.84 -8.10 -3.47
N ARG A 63 1.07 -9.04 -2.53
CA ARG A 63 0.41 -9.03 -1.22
C ARG A 63 0.73 -7.75 -0.45
N SER A 64 2.01 -7.38 -0.36
CA SER A 64 2.44 -6.15 0.33
C SER A 64 1.79 -4.90 -0.26
N ARG A 65 1.67 -4.81 -1.59
CA ARG A 65 1.01 -3.67 -2.26
C ARG A 65 -0.49 -3.61 -1.96
N LYS A 66 -1.18 -4.75 -1.97
CA LYS A 66 -2.62 -4.83 -1.63
C LYS A 66 -2.88 -4.47 -0.16
N GLU A 67 -2.00 -4.90 0.74
CA GLU A 67 -2.06 -4.54 2.17
C GLU A 67 -1.82 -3.04 2.39
N MET A 68 -0.85 -2.47 1.69
CA MET A 68 -0.57 -1.03 1.74
C MET A 68 -1.75 -0.20 1.20
N LEU A 69 -2.32 -0.59 0.07
CA LEU A 69 -3.50 0.06 -0.51
C LEU A 69 -4.71 -0.01 0.43
N THR A 70 -4.93 -1.16 1.07
CA THR A 70 -5.98 -1.33 2.08
C THR A 70 -5.76 -0.40 3.27
N SER A 71 -4.52 -0.29 3.74
CA SER A 71 -4.15 0.58 4.85
C SER A 71 -4.32 2.07 4.51
N LEU A 72 -3.92 2.47 3.30
CA LEU A 72 -4.08 3.84 2.80
C LEU A 72 -5.57 4.21 2.66
N THR A 73 -6.38 3.30 2.11
CA THR A 73 -7.83 3.49 1.98
C THR A 73 -8.51 3.64 3.34
N LYS A 74 -8.08 2.83 4.33
CA LYS A 74 -8.61 2.93 5.70
C LYS A 74 -8.24 4.27 6.34
N GLN A 75 -7.01 4.74 6.17
CA GLN A 75 -6.56 6.04 6.68
C GLN A 75 -7.31 7.20 6.03
N ALA A 76 -7.47 7.18 4.70
CA ALA A 76 -8.24 8.19 3.96
C ALA A 76 -9.70 8.26 4.44
N LYS A 77 -10.32 7.11 4.70
CA LYS A 77 -11.67 7.04 5.26
C LYS A 77 -11.74 7.66 6.65
N LEU A 78 -10.81 7.31 7.55
CA LEU A 78 -10.75 7.85 8.91
C LEU A 78 -10.53 9.37 8.93
N GLN A 79 -9.68 9.90 8.05
CA GLN A 79 -9.48 11.33 7.91
C GLN A 79 -10.72 12.05 7.39
N SER A 80 -11.53 11.40 6.54
CA SER A 80 -12.78 11.99 6.04
C SER A 80 -13.84 12.16 7.14
N ILE A 81 -13.89 11.26 8.12
CA ILE A 81 -14.84 11.31 9.25
C ILE A 81 -14.42 12.28 10.36
N ASN A 82 -13.14 12.64 10.42
CA ASN A 82 -12.56 13.54 11.43
C ASN A 82 -12.58 15.02 11.01
N VAL A 83 -13.12 15.34 9.84
CA VAL A 83 -13.19 16.70 9.27
C VAL A 83 -14.65 17.23 9.21
N ASP A 84 -15.62 16.48 9.73
CA ASP A 84 -17.01 16.91 9.94
C ASP A 84 -17.24 17.50 11.35
#